data_AF-A0A2D9Y1S5-F1
#
_entry.id   AF-A0A2D9Y1S5-F1
#
_cell.length_a   1.000
_cell.length_b   1.000
_cell.length_c   1.000
_cell.angle_alpha   90.00
_cell.angle_beta   90.00
_cell.angle_gamma   90.00
#
_symmetry.space_group_name_H-M   'P 1'
#
loop_
_entity.id
_entity.type
_entity.pdbx_description
1 polymer ?
#
loop_
_entity_poly.entity_id
_entity_poly.type
_entity_poly.pdbx_seq_one_letter_code
_entity_poly.pdbx_strand_id
1 'polypeptide(L)'
;MKTKVLSSILVICVIISVQFSCTDDKPSETEKLKNELENLSGTYRDLTPYAYGEAYGQRVFSFDSGKWTLNFTLALDPEMKFQVFQFRTFGSYKITTPSTVILQAYNAEFEEQQKFLTLKTDNVELVKTFGLNDCDLVLNEEKDISISGCSLWKPVSECPVDYDLVTLDEKGLLYFGERPSDNDMCSSSKRPTKLTPGVAPVN
;
A
#
# COMPACT_ATOMS: atom_id res chain seq x y z
N MET A 1 79.29 -32.25 -48.55
CA MET A 1 78.99 -31.99 -47.12
C MET A 1 78.45 -30.57 -46.98
N LYS A 2 77.14 -30.41 -46.75
CA LYS A 2 76.48 -29.22 -46.17
C LYS A 2 74.97 -29.49 -46.12
N THR A 3 74.53 -29.99 -44.98
CA THR A 3 73.14 -30.31 -44.64
C THR A 3 72.42 -29.02 -44.26
N LYS A 4 71.27 -28.73 -44.90
CA LYS A 4 70.34 -27.66 -44.48
C LYS A 4 69.36 -28.24 -43.47
N VAL A 5 69.33 -27.66 -42.28
CA VAL A 5 68.32 -27.93 -41.24
C VAL A 5 67.16 -26.96 -41.49
N LEU A 6 65.97 -27.48 -41.78
CA LEU A 6 64.72 -26.72 -41.74
C LEU A 6 64.14 -26.81 -40.33
N SER A 7 64.07 -25.68 -39.63
CA SER A 7 63.32 -25.55 -38.38
C SER A 7 61.86 -25.27 -38.69
N SER A 8 60.98 -26.21 -38.36
CA SER A 8 59.52 -26.02 -38.35
C SER A 8 59.11 -25.25 -37.10
N ILE A 9 58.63 -24.01 -37.29
CA ILE A 9 57.98 -23.22 -36.24
C ILE A 9 56.50 -23.65 -36.20
N LEU A 10 56.12 -24.33 -35.12
CA LEU A 10 54.74 -24.70 -34.81
C LEU A 10 54.03 -23.50 -34.16
N VAL A 11 53.14 -22.83 -34.89
CA VAL A 11 52.29 -21.77 -34.37
C VAL A 11 51.07 -22.42 -33.69
N ILE A 12 51.01 -22.36 -32.37
CA ILE A 12 49.85 -22.79 -31.58
C ILE A 12 48.87 -21.61 -31.50
N CYS A 13 47.81 -21.66 -32.31
CA CYS A 13 46.65 -20.77 -32.17
C CYS A 13 45.80 -21.25 -30.99
N VAL A 14 45.91 -20.56 -29.85
CA VAL A 14 45.00 -20.74 -28.70
C VAL A 14 43.68 -20.05 -29.05
N ILE A 15 42.67 -20.85 -29.42
CA ILE A 15 41.29 -20.39 -29.59
C ILE A 15 40.68 -20.24 -28.20
N ILE A 16 40.59 -19.01 -27.70
CA ILE A 16 39.85 -18.68 -26.48
C ILE A 16 38.37 -18.64 -26.87
N SER A 17 37.66 -19.74 -26.67
CA SER A 17 36.20 -19.80 -26.77
C SER A 17 35.57 -19.10 -25.58
N VAL A 18 35.19 -17.83 -25.75
CA VAL A 18 34.34 -17.10 -24.80
C VAL A 18 32.95 -17.71 -24.86
N GLN A 19 32.60 -18.53 -23.87
CA GLN A 19 31.23 -19.02 -23.71
C GLN A 19 30.37 -17.88 -23.16
N PHE A 20 29.63 -17.21 -24.04
CA PHE A 20 28.49 -16.41 -23.64
C PHE A 20 27.42 -17.37 -23.12
N SER A 21 27.39 -17.59 -21.81
CA SER A 21 26.21 -18.16 -21.16
C SER A 21 25.14 -17.07 -21.16
N CYS A 22 24.18 -17.17 -22.08
CA CYS A 22 22.93 -16.44 -21.99
C CYS A 22 22.17 -17.00 -20.78
N THR A 23 22.36 -16.42 -19.60
CA THR A 23 21.41 -16.58 -18.51
C THR A 23 20.13 -15.87 -18.93
N ASP A 24 19.06 -16.63 -19.11
CA ASP A 24 17.70 -16.09 -19.17
C ASP A 24 17.44 -15.36 -17.84
N ASP A 25 17.62 -14.04 -17.83
CA ASP A 25 17.29 -13.17 -16.69
C ASP A 25 15.77 -13.10 -16.53
N LYS A 26 15.19 -14.18 -15.99
CA LYS A 26 13.82 -14.12 -15.46
C LYS A 26 13.84 -13.21 -14.24
N PRO A 27 12.96 -12.19 -14.17
CA PRO A 27 12.88 -11.34 -12.99
C PRO A 27 12.63 -12.20 -11.76
N SER A 28 13.34 -11.89 -10.68
CA SER A 28 13.13 -12.50 -9.37
C SER A 28 11.66 -12.33 -8.94
N GLU A 29 11.13 -13.23 -8.12
CA GLU A 29 9.75 -13.11 -7.62
C GLU A 29 9.50 -11.77 -6.91
N THR A 30 10.53 -11.27 -6.22
CA THR A 30 10.59 -9.93 -5.63
C THR A 30 10.35 -8.83 -6.67
N GLU A 31 11.06 -8.85 -7.80
CA GLU A 31 10.87 -7.86 -8.87
C GLU A 31 9.50 -7.95 -9.53
N LYS A 32 8.95 -9.17 -9.69
CA LYS A 32 7.59 -9.35 -10.21
C LYS A 32 6.55 -8.73 -9.29
N LEU A 33 6.61 -9.04 -8.00
CA LEU A 33 5.68 -8.49 -7.01
C LEU A 33 5.76 -6.96 -6.97
N LYS A 34 6.97 -6.38 -6.98
CA LYS A 34 7.13 -4.93 -7.04
C LYS A 34 6.45 -4.33 -8.28
N ASN A 35 6.68 -4.92 -9.44
CA ASN A 35 6.08 -4.44 -10.69
C ASN A 35 4.55 -4.54 -10.66
N GLU A 36 3.98 -5.61 -10.10
CA GLU A 36 2.53 -5.74 -9.92
C GLU A 36 1.99 -4.66 -8.99
N LEU A 37 2.65 -4.43 -7.85
CA LEU A 37 2.26 -3.40 -6.89
C LEU A 37 2.38 -1.98 -7.46
N GLU A 38 3.38 -1.69 -8.31
CA GLU A 38 3.54 -0.39 -8.96
C GLU A 38 2.49 -0.14 -10.06
N ASN A 39 1.87 -1.20 -10.58
CA ASN A 39 0.89 -1.16 -11.65
C ASN A 39 -0.49 -1.65 -11.18
N LEU A 40 -0.82 -1.49 -9.89
CA LEU A 40 -2.14 -1.81 -9.39
C LEU A 40 -3.19 -1.02 -10.17
N SER A 41 -4.27 -1.71 -10.52
CA SER A 41 -5.43 -1.15 -11.18
C SER A 41 -6.70 -1.81 -10.66
N GLY A 42 -7.82 -1.11 -10.80
CA GLY A 42 -9.14 -1.60 -10.40
C GLY A 42 -9.47 -1.32 -8.94
N THR A 43 -10.53 -1.96 -8.47
CA THR A 43 -11.06 -1.77 -7.11
C THR A 43 -10.81 -3.01 -6.28
N TYR A 44 -10.39 -2.83 -5.02
CA TYR A 44 -10.20 -3.87 -4.03
C TYR A 44 -11.07 -3.57 -2.82
N ARG A 45 -11.73 -4.56 -2.23
CA ARG A 45 -12.57 -4.35 -1.06
C ARG A 45 -12.49 -5.48 -0.06
N ASP A 46 -12.80 -5.17 1.19
CA ASP A 46 -13.05 -6.20 2.18
C ASP A 46 -14.25 -7.07 1.74
N LEU A 47 -14.08 -8.40 1.78
CA LEU A 47 -15.17 -9.35 1.48
C LEU A 47 -16.25 -9.33 2.56
N THR A 48 -15.82 -9.14 3.81
CA THR A 48 -16.65 -8.93 5.00
C THR A 48 -15.99 -7.85 5.85
N PRO A 49 -16.75 -7.06 6.62
CA PRO A 49 -16.16 -6.15 7.59
C PRO A 49 -15.17 -6.88 8.51
N TYR A 50 -14.07 -6.22 8.83
CA TYR A 50 -13.02 -6.77 9.68
C TYR A 50 -13.05 -6.09 11.05
N ALA A 51 -12.55 -6.78 12.08
CA ALA A 51 -12.44 -6.21 13.42
C ALA A 51 -11.44 -5.04 13.40
N TYR A 52 -11.87 -3.90 13.94
CA TYR A 52 -11.08 -2.67 14.08
C TYR A 52 -11.17 -2.18 15.53
N GLY A 53 -10.32 -2.74 16.38
CA GLY A 53 -10.46 -2.62 17.83
C GLY A 53 -11.78 -3.26 18.29
N GLU A 54 -12.58 -2.50 19.03
CA GLU A 54 -13.92 -2.90 19.50
C GLU A 54 -15.03 -2.62 18.47
N ALA A 55 -14.67 -2.17 17.27
CA ALA A 55 -15.59 -1.82 16.18
C ALA A 55 -15.33 -2.69 14.93
N TYR A 56 -16.05 -2.41 13.85
CA TYR A 56 -15.90 -3.08 12.56
C TYR A 56 -15.59 -2.06 11.46
N GLY A 57 -14.60 -2.39 10.64
CA GLY A 57 -14.17 -1.59 9.50
C GLY A 57 -14.52 -2.26 8.18
N GLN A 58 -14.81 -1.46 7.16
CA GLN A 58 -14.90 -1.91 5.77
C GLN A 58 -14.17 -0.93 4.87
N ARG A 59 -13.23 -1.45 4.07
CA ARG A 59 -12.39 -0.70 3.15
C ARG A 59 -12.75 -1.00 1.71
N VAL A 60 -12.68 0.04 0.89
CA VAL A 60 -12.71 -0.04 -0.57
C VAL A 60 -11.57 0.84 -1.09
N PHE A 61 -10.61 0.21 -1.73
CA PHE A 61 -9.50 0.87 -2.42
C PHE A 61 -9.76 0.88 -3.92
N SER A 62 -9.37 1.95 -4.59
CA SER A 62 -9.32 1.99 -6.05
C SER A 62 -7.97 2.49 -6.51
N PHE A 63 -7.42 1.86 -7.54
CA PHE A 63 -6.14 2.20 -8.15
C PHE A 63 -6.29 2.47 -9.63
N ASP A 64 -5.67 3.54 -10.10
CA ASP A 64 -5.58 3.89 -11.52
C ASP A 64 -4.34 4.74 -11.76
N SER A 65 -3.44 4.27 -12.63
CA SER A 65 -2.32 5.08 -13.16
C SER A 65 -1.47 5.75 -12.06
N GLY A 66 -1.13 5.01 -11.00
CA GLY A 66 -0.35 5.51 -9.85
C GLY A 66 -1.14 6.39 -8.87
N LYS A 67 -2.46 6.51 -9.05
CA LYS A 67 -3.38 7.13 -8.10
C LYS A 67 -4.09 6.07 -7.27
N TRP A 68 -4.46 6.45 -6.06
CA TRP A 68 -5.21 5.62 -5.13
C TRP A 68 -6.35 6.41 -4.51
N THR A 69 -7.41 5.70 -4.12
CA THR A 69 -8.48 6.18 -3.24
C THR A 69 -8.70 5.15 -2.16
N LEU A 70 -9.01 5.57 -0.94
CA LEU A 70 -9.59 4.74 0.11
C LEU A 70 -10.96 5.30 0.49
N ASN A 71 -11.97 4.44 0.53
CA ASN A 71 -13.21 4.65 1.28
C ASN A 71 -13.23 3.67 2.45
N PHE A 72 -13.21 4.20 3.66
CA PHE A 72 -13.32 3.44 4.89
C PHE A 72 -14.61 3.77 5.62
N THR A 73 -15.39 2.76 5.98
CA THR A 73 -16.57 2.91 6.84
C THR A 73 -16.32 2.20 8.15
N LEU A 74 -16.63 2.87 9.26
CA LEU A 74 -16.61 2.29 10.59
C LEU A 74 -18.03 2.10 11.12
N ALA A 75 -18.32 0.93 11.68
CA ALA A 75 -19.58 0.59 12.32
C ALA A 75 -19.36 -0.14 13.65
N LEU A 76 -20.40 -0.20 14.49
CA LEU A 76 -20.38 -0.88 15.79
C LEU A 76 -20.85 -2.35 15.71
N ASP A 77 -21.22 -2.82 14.52
CA ASP A 77 -21.70 -4.18 14.26
C ASP A 77 -21.09 -4.74 12.95
N PRO A 78 -20.91 -6.07 12.86
CA PRO A 78 -20.32 -6.70 11.67
C PRO A 78 -21.23 -6.64 10.44
N GLU A 79 -22.52 -6.31 10.59
CA GLU A 79 -23.45 -6.11 9.48
C GLU A 79 -23.43 -4.68 8.91
N MET A 80 -22.63 -3.77 9.47
CA MET A 80 -22.51 -2.36 9.08
C MET A 80 -23.83 -1.56 9.16
N LYS A 81 -24.73 -1.91 10.09
CA LYS A 81 -26.01 -1.22 10.29
C LYS A 81 -25.88 0.02 11.17
N PHE A 82 -25.02 -0.02 12.18
CA PHE A 82 -24.73 1.04 13.12
C PHE A 82 -23.43 1.76 12.74
N GLN A 83 -23.46 2.42 11.58
CA GLN A 83 -22.32 3.19 11.08
C GLN A 83 -22.08 4.45 11.92
N VAL A 84 -20.82 4.75 12.18
CA VAL A 84 -20.42 5.94 12.95
C VAL A 84 -19.95 7.04 12.00
N PHE A 85 -19.01 6.71 11.11
CA PHE A 85 -18.49 7.64 10.11
C PHE A 85 -18.01 6.89 8.87
N GLN A 86 -17.84 7.65 7.78
CA GLN A 86 -17.12 7.23 6.59
C GLN A 86 -15.99 8.22 6.32
N PHE A 87 -14.77 7.70 6.14
CA PHE A 87 -13.60 8.46 5.74
C PHE A 87 -13.27 8.16 4.28
N ARG A 88 -12.95 9.19 3.51
CA ARG A 88 -12.51 9.05 2.12
C ARG A 88 -11.26 9.87 1.90
N THR A 89 -10.24 9.29 1.28
CA THR A 89 -8.98 9.98 0.93
C THR A 89 -8.52 9.54 -0.45
N PHE A 90 -7.78 10.39 -1.14
CA PHE A 90 -7.15 10.04 -2.40
C PHE A 90 -5.88 10.83 -2.67
N GLY A 91 -5.03 10.29 -3.54
CA GLY A 91 -3.82 10.95 -4.01
C GLY A 91 -2.94 10.03 -4.85
N SER A 92 -1.63 10.23 -4.79
CA SER A 92 -0.63 9.37 -5.45
C SER A 92 -0.15 8.28 -4.51
N TYR A 93 0.32 7.16 -5.05
CA TYR A 93 1.07 6.20 -4.26
C TYR A 93 2.36 5.80 -4.94
N LYS A 94 3.32 5.34 -4.13
CA LYS A 94 4.61 4.85 -4.60
C LYS A 94 5.03 3.62 -3.83
N ILE A 95 5.46 2.59 -4.55
CA ILE A 95 6.15 1.43 -3.98
C ILE A 95 7.64 1.74 -3.88
N THR A 96 8.25 1.45 -2.74
CA THR A 96 9.65 1.81 -2.48
C THR A 96 10.50 0.55 -2.30
N THR A 97 11.18 0.41 -1.17
CA THR A 97 12.05 -0.73 -0.87
C THR A 97 11.24 -1.89 -0.28
N PRO A 98 11.76 -3.13 -0.37
CA PRO A 98 11.24 -4.24 0.41
C PRO A 98 11.18 -3.89 1.91
N SER A 99 10.15 -4.38 2.59
CA SER A 99 10.03 -4.24 4.04
C SER A 99 11.11 -5.08 4.72
N THR A 100 11.73 -4.50 5.74
CA THR A 100 12.66 -5.22 6.64
C THR A 100 11.92 -5.87 7.82
N VAL A 101 10.62 -5.60 7.96
CA VAL A 101 9.80 -6.06 9.09
C VAL A 101 8.91 -7.24 8.70
N ILE A 102 8.26 -7.15 7.53
CA ILE A 102 7.37 -8.20 7.01
C ILE A 102 7.96 -8.76 5.73
N LEU A 103 8.26 -10.07 5.74
CA LEU A 103 8.74 -10.78 4.55
C LEU A 103 7.71 -10.68 3.43
N GLN A 104 8.19 -10.54 2.20
CA GLN A 104 7.35 -10.44 0.99
C GLN A 104 6.39 -9.23 1.00
N ALA A 105 6.65 -8.20 1.80
CA ALA A 105 5.97 -6.92 1.71
C ALA A 105 6.91 -5.81 1.22
N TYR A 106 6.32 -4.75 0.68
CA TYR A 106 7.01 -3.53 0.30
C TYR A 106 6.59 -2.38 1.20
N ASN A 107 7.51 -1.45 1.39
CA ASN A 107 7.21 -0.13 1.91
C ASN A 107 6.48 0.67 0.82
N ALA A 108 5.33 1.24 1.15
CA ALA A 108 4.56 2.13 0.30
C ALA A 108 4.47 3.53 0.91
N GLU A 109 4.40 4.54 0.05
CA GLU A 109 4.12 5.93 0.42
C GLU A 109 2.81 6.31 -0.26
N PHE A 110 1.78 6.57 0.54
CA PHE A 110 0.46 6.96 0.08
C PHE A 110 0.30 8.46 0.32
N GLU A 111 0.59 9.26 -0.70
CA GLU A 111 0.40 10.71 -0.66
C GLU A 111 -1.09 11.01 -0.62
N GLU A 112 -1.50 11.83 0.34
CA GLU A 112 -2.87 12.27 0.53
C GLU A 112 -3.03 13.69 -0.03
N GLN A 113 -3.90 13.84 -1.01
CA GLN A 113 -4.20 15.14 -1.63
C GLN A 113 -5.46 15.77 -1.04
N GLN A 114 -6.48 14.94 -0.81
CA GLN A 114 -7.72 15.36 -0.16
C GLN A 114 -8.22 14.30 0.80
N LYS A 115 -8.84 14.78 1.88
CA LYS A 115 -9.45 14.00 2.95
C LYS A 115 -10.87 14.47 3.18
N PHE A 116 -11.78 13.52 3.28
CA PHE A 116 -13.19 13.77 3.51
C PHE A 116 -13.72 12.91 4.64
N LEU A 117 -14.67 13.46 5.37
CA LEU A 117 -15.33 12.76 6.45
C LEU A 117 -16.84 12.97 6.35
N THR A 118 -17.59 11.88 6.50
CA THR A 118 -19.06 11.90 6.56
C THR A 118 -19.48 11.32 7.91
N LEU A 119 -20.29 12.07 8.66
CA LEU A 119 -20.90 11.56 9.88
C LEU A 119 -22.09 10.64 9.52
N LYS A 120 -22.18 9.46 10.15
CA LYS A 120 -23.24 8.47 9.87
C LYS A 120 -24.17 8.19 11.05
N THR A 121 -23.93 8.84 12.19
CA THR A 121 -24.75 8.72 13.41
C THR A 121 -25.11 10.10 13.98
N ASP A 122 -26.31 10.22 14.54
CA ASP A 122 -26.77 11.38 15.32
C ASP A 122 -26.59 11.19 16.84
N ASN A 123 -26.02 10.05 17.27
CA ASN A 123 -25.75 9.79 18.68
C ASN A 123 -24.59 10.67 19.17
N VAL A 124 -24.94 11.70 19.95
CA VAL A 124 -23.99 12.70 20.47
C VAL A 124 -22.85 12.09 21.27
N GLU A 125 -23.09 11.04 22.06
CA GLU A 125 -22.04 10.41 22.86
C GLU A 125 -21.06 9.61 21.98
N LEU A 126 -21.54 8.97 20.90
CA LEU A 126 -20.66 8.35 19.92
C LEU A 126 -19.83 9.41 19.18
N VAL A 127 -20.47 10.48 18.69
CA VAL A 127 -19.79 11.61 18.03
C VAL A 127 -18.65 12.14 18.92
N LYS A 128 -18.92 12.36 20.20
CA LYS A 128 -17.92 12.81 21.18
C LYS A 128 -16.84 11.77 21.44
N THR A 129 -17.20 10.49 21.60
CA THR A 129 -16.25 9.39 21.85
C THR A 129 -15.24 9.26 20.72
N PHE A 130 -15.67 9.47 19.47
CA PHE A 130 -14.80 9.46 18.29
C PHE A 130 -14.15 10.84 18.01
N GLY A 131 -14.30 11.83 18.89
CA GLY A 131 -13.70 13.16 18.74
C GLY A 131 -14.23 13.97 17.54
N LEU A 132 -15.44 13.67 17.09
CA LEU A 132 -16.05 14.27 15.89
C LEU A 132 -16.89 15.52 16.19
N ASN A 133 -17.10 15.83 17.48
CA ASN A 133 -18.00 16.92 17.91
C ASN A 133 -17.50 18.32 17.49
N ASP A 134 -16.19 18.51 17.37
CA ASP A 134 -15.58 19.81 17.04
C ASP A 134 -15.29 19.97 15.53
N CYS A 135 -15.83 19.06 14.71
CA CYS A 135 -15.54 19.01 13.28
C CYS A 135 -16.63 19.63 12.40
N ASP A 136 -17.64 20.29 12.97
CA ASP A 136 -18.86 20.81 12.31
C ASP A 136 -19.36 19.90 11.18
N LEU A 137 -19.55 18.61 11.50
CA LEU A 137 -20.08 17.62 10.56
C LEU A 137 -21.60 17.68 10.55
N VAL A 138 -22.19 17.57 9.35
CA VAL A 138 -23.63 17.40 9.18
C VAL A 138 -23.89 15.92 8.88
N LEU A 139 -24.93 15.37 9.50
CA LEU A 139 -25.29 13.96 9.33
C LEU A 139 -25.52 13.63 7.86
N ASN A 140 -24.84 12.59 7.37
CA ASN A 140 -24.85 12.10 5.99
C ASN A 140 -24.34 13.08 4.92
N GLU A 141 -23.71 14.20 5.31
CA GLU A 141 -23.04 15.10 4.38
C GLU A 141 -21.53 14.91 4.47
N GLU A 142 -20.89 14.88 3.31
CA GLU A 142 -19.44 14.76 3.21
C GLU A 142 -18.79 16.13 3.40
N LYS A 143 -17.82 16.22 4.31
CA LYS A 143 -17.04 17.43 4.59
C LYS A 143 -15.59 17.22 4.18
N ASP A 144 -15.03 18.17 3.43
CA ASP A 144 -13.59 18.25 3.18
C ASP A 144 -12.88 18.69 4.48
N ILE A 145 -11.94 17.87 4.95
CA ILE A 145 -11.13 18.11 6.14
C ILE A 145 -9.63 18.24 5.79
N SER A 146 -9.29 18.43 4.52
CA SER A 146 -7.90 18.46 4.04
C SER A 146 -7.08 19.61 4.65
N ILE A 147 -7.73 20.75 4.91
CA ILE A 147 -7.08 21.96 5.45
C ILE A 147 -7.10 21.96 6.99
N SER A 148 -8.23 21.61 7.60
CA SER A 148 -8.43 21.75 9.05
C SER A 148 -8.11 20.48 9.84
N GLY A 149 -8.10 19.32 9.19
CA GLY A 149 -8.19 18.04 9.88
C GLY A 149 -9.54 17.86 10.59
N CYS A 150 -9.67 16.74 11.30
CA CYS A 150 -10.76 16.43 12.23
C CYS A 150 -10.36 15.20 13.06
N SER A 151 -10.61 15.20 14.38
CA SER A 151 -10.34 14.04 15.25
C SER A 151 -8.91 13.47 15.06
N LEU A 152 -8.78 12.19 14.72
CA LEU A 152 -7.52 11.48 14.47
C LEU A 152 -6.91 11.76 13.10
N TRP A 153 -7.58 12.53 12.23
CA TRP A 153 -7.08 12.90 10.90
C TRP A 153 -6.47 14.29 10.93
N LYS A 154 -5.14 14.33 10.89
CA LYS A 154 -4.38 15.58 10.72
C LYS A 154 -4.64 16.19 9.32
N PRO A 155 -4.54 17.53 9.19
CA PRO A 155 -4.51 18.20 7.88
C PRO A 155 -3.49 17.58 6.92
N VAL A 156 -3.72 17.71 5.61
CA VAL A 156 -2.76 17.28 4.58
C VAL A 156 -1.40 17.99 4.75
N SER A 157 -1.39 19.25 5.17
CA SER A 157 -0.15 20.01 5.42
C SER A 157 0.68 19.45 6.58
N GLU A 158 0.07 18.72 7.52
CA GLU A 158 0.76 18.12 8.67
C GLU A 158 1.05 16.63 8.46
N CYS A 159 0.20 15.94 7.71
CA CYS A 159 0.34 14.53 7.36
C CYS A 159 0.03 14.35 5.87
N PRO A 160 1.02 14.65 4.99
CA PRO A 160 0.83 14.58 3.55
C PRO A 160 1.00 13.16 2.99
N VAL A 161 1.59 12.26 3.77
CA VAL A 161 1.93 10.90 3.34
C VAL A 161 1.66 9.91 4.46
N ASP A 162 0.89 8.87 4.15
CA ASP A 162 0.80 7.67 4.97
C ASP A 162 1.93 6.71 4.57
N TYR A 163 2.84 6.43 5.50
CA TYR A 163 3.92 5.47 5.32
C TYR A 163 3.43 4.07 5.71
N ASP A 164 3.12 3.22 4.72
CA ASP A 164 2.40 1.95 4.92
C ASP A 164 3.16 0.71 4.40
N LEU A 165 2.69 -0.49 4.72
CA LEU A 165 3.13 -1.73 4.07
C LEU A 165 2.12 -2.15 3.01
N VAL A 166 2.60 -2.77 1.94
CA VAL A 166 1.73 -3.41 0.94
C VAL A 166 2.31 -4.73 0.45
N THR A 167 1.45 -5.72 0.26
CA THR A 167 1.78 -6.98 -0.41
C THR A 167 0.57 -7.54 -1.13
N LEU A 168 0.81 -8.45 -2.08
CA LEU A 168 -0.20 -9.15 -2.85
C LEU A 168 0.06 -10.66 -2.71
N ASP A 169 -0.98 -11.46 -2.47
CA ASP A 169 -0.85 -12.91 -2.48
C ASP A 169 -1.15 -13.55 -3.85
N GLU A 170 -0.91 -14.85 -3.96
CA GLU A 170 -1.14 -15.63 -5.18
C GLU A 170 -2.62 -15.64 -5.65
N LYS A 171 -3.57 -15.27 -4.78
CA LYS A 171 -5.00 -15.17 -5.11
C LYS A 171 -5.39 -13.75 -5.51
N GLY A 172 -4.44 -12.82 -5.53
CA GLY A 172 -4.67 -11.41 -5.82
C GLY A 172 -5.28 -10.63 -4.65
N LEU A 173 -5.26 -11.16 -3.42
CA LEU A 173 -5.65 -10.37 -2.26
C LEU A 173 -4.56 -9.36 -1.95
N LEU A 174 -4.95 -8.10 -1.80
CA LEU A 174 -4.05 -6.99 -1.49
C LEU A 174 -4.10 -6.72 0.02
N TYR A 175 -2.93 -6.67 0.65
CA TYR A 175 -2.80 -6.48 2.09
C TYR A 175 -2.11 -5.15 2.37
N PHE A 176 -2.59 -4.44 3.39
CA PHE A 176 -2.04 -3.17 3.86
C PHE A 176 -1.53 -3.29 5.29
N GLY A 177 -0.71 -2.36 5.75
CA GLY A 177 -0.27 -2.33 7.14
C GLY A 177 -1.41 -2.05 8.13
N GLU A 178 -1.31 -2.65 9.31
CA GLU A 178 -2.19 -2.35 10.44
C GLU A 178 -1.81 -1.00 11.04
N ARG A 179 -2.73 -0.03 11.01
CA ARG A 179 -2.46 1.33 11.53
C ARG A 179 -2.03 1.26 13.00
N PRO A 180 -1.04 2.07 13.43
CA PRO A 180 -0.69 2.21 14.84
C PRO A 180 -1.89 2.66 15.69
N SER A 181 -1.84 2.40 17.00
CA SER A 181 -2.94 2.72 17.92
C SER A 181 -3.24 4.22 18.03
N ASP A 182 -2.25 5.07 17.74
CA ASP A 182 -2.41 6.54 17.70
C ASP A 182 -2.85 7.05 16.31
N ASN A 183 -3.14 6.14 15.37
CA ASN A 183 -3.50 6.41 13.97
C ASN A 183 -2.43 7.18 13.17
N ASP A 184 -1.24 7.39 13.74
CA ASP A 184 -0.19 8.21 13.15
C ASP A 184 0.70 7.37 12.25
N MET A 185 0.58 7.57 10.93
CA MET A 185 1.45 6.99 9.92
C MET A 185 2.22 8.06 9.15
N CYS A 186 2.30 9.28 9.70
CA CYS A 186 2.80 10.47 9.00
C CYS A 186 4.32 10.55 8.90
N SER A 187 5.04 9.52 9.34
CA SER A 187 6.49 9.42 9.21
C SER A 187 6.94 7.99 8.98
N SER A 188 8.09 7.81 8.33
CA SER A 188 8.63 6.48 8.03
C SER A 188 8.94 5.64 9.28
N SER A 189 9.21 6.26 10.42
CA SER A 189 9.44 5.56 11.70
C SER A 189 8.16 5.05 12.35
N LYS A 190 6.99 5.50 11.86
CA LYS A 190 5.66 5.08 12.31
C LYS A 190 5.01 4.04 11.40
N ARG A 191 5.76 3.50 10.43
CA ARG A 191 5.27 2.47 9.52
C ARG A 191 4.74 1.25 10.28
N PRO A 192 3.60 0.66 9.87
CA PRO A 192 3.06 -0.56 10.46
C PRO A 192 4.07 -1.69 10.56
N THR A 193 3.87 -2.55 11.56
CA THR A 193 4.70 -3.74 11.80
C THR A 193 3.94 -5.05 11.61
N LYS A 194 2.69 -4.95 11.15
CA LYS A 194 1.75 -6.05 10.90
C LYS A 194 0.90 -5.71 9.69
N LEU A 195 0.27 -6.72 9.10
CA LEU A 195 -0.67 -6.56 8.01
C LEU A 195 -2.11 -6.70 8.51
N THR A 196 -3.01 -5.96 7.89
CA THR A 196 -4.45 -6.14 7.96
C THR A 196 -4.89 -7.38 7.16
N PRO A 197 -6.13 -7.87 7.33
CA PRO A 197 -6.71 -8.83 6.40
C PRO A 197 -6.67 -8.33 4.95
N GLY A 198 -6.58 -9.26 3.99
CA GLY A 198 -6.51 -8.92 2.57
C GLY A 198 -7.84 -8.41 2.03
N VAL A 199 -7.79 -7.38 1.17
CA VAL A 199 -8.91 -6.93 0.35
C VAL A 199 -8.89 -7.65 -1.01
N ALA A 200 -10.06 -8.04 -1.51
CA ALA A 200 -10.20 -8.79 -2.74
C ALA A 200 -10.51 -7.86 -3.93
N PRO A 201 -10.01 -8.18 -5.14
CA PRO A 201 -10.37 -7.44 -6.35
C PRO A 201 -11.88 -7.56 -6.62
N VAL A 202 -12.45 -6.47 -7.10
CA VAL A 202 -13.84 -6.39 -7.57
C VAL A 202 -13.82 -6.55 -9.07
N ASN A 203 -14.36 -7.67 -9.56
CA ASN A 203 -14.58 -7.92 -10.98
C ASN A 203 -15.75 -7.11 -11.54
#